data_AF-A0A101IH38-F1
#
_entry.id   AF-A0A101IH38-F1
#
_cell.length_a   1.000
_cell.length_b   1.000
_cell.length_c   1.000
_cell.angle_alpha   90.00
_cell.angle_beta   90.00
_cell.angle_gamma   90.00
#
_symmetry.space_group_name_H-M   'P 1'
#
loop_
_entity.id
_entity.type
_entity.pdbx_description
1 polymer ?
#
loop_
_entity_poly.entity_id
_entity_poly.type
_entity_poly.pdbx_seq_one_letter_code
_entity_poly.pdbx_strand_id
1 'polypeptide(L)'
;MSFNILVFNKESLGVIDSNRLRAALTQVHFDTLCSQYGLDPSLIESARTNLDVVVSKAHKTPFFLIQYGDDKGCPLIVYESDFKSERGCYIYNELLIGNLSANIKEHLDAANFLVEIELMQHQLSNMGLLLAYETARWAAFKGAGIILGLDQTWYRLNPYRAYLPLE
;
A
#
# COMPACT_ATOMS: atom_id res chain seq x y z
N MET A 1 10.11 -6.70 -13.61
CA MET A 1 9.72 -7.38 -12.36
C MET A 1 8.89 -6.41 -11.55
N SER A 2 7.75 -6.86 -11.04
CA SER A 2 6.91 -6.10 -10.14
C SER A 2 7.04 -6.63 -8.71
N PHE A 3 6.78 -5.75 -7.76
CA PHE A 3 6.85 -5.96 -6.31
C PHE A 3 5.51 -5.53 -5.71
N ASN A 4 5.04 -6.22 -4.69
CA ASN A 4 3.75 -5.92 -4.07
C ASN A 4 3.88 -5.72 -2.58
N ILE A 5 3.30 -4.62 -2.08
CA ILE A 5 2.89 -4.53 -0.68
C ILE A 5 1.45 -5.02 -0.61
N LEU A 6 1.17 -5.94 0.31
CA LEU A 6 -0.17 -6.50 0.48
C LEU A 6 -0.80 -5.96 1.76
N VAL A 7 -2.09 -5.62 1.70
CA VAL A 7 -2.86 -5.22 2.87
C VAL A 7 -4.11 -6.08 2.98
N PHE A 8 -4.28 -6.70 4.15
CA PHE A 8 -5.39 -7.61 4.45
C PHE A 8 -6.37 -6.89 5.35
N ASN A 9 -7.48 -6.45 4.78
CA ASN A 9 -8.46 -5.58 5.41
C ASN A 9 -9.73 -6.33 5.79
N LYS A 10 -10.32 -5.92 6.91
CA LYS A 10 -11.65 -6.37 7.33
C LYS A 10 -12.76 -5.64 6.58
N GLU A 11 -12.53 -4.37 6.24
CA GLU A 11 -13.47 -3.49 5.56
C GLU A 11 -12.93 -3.04 4.20
N SER A 12 -13.81 -2.87 3.22
CA SER A 12 -13.43 -2.30 1.93
C SER A 12 -13.01 -0.85 2.10
N LEU A 13 -12.06 -0.41 1.27
CA LEU A 13 -11.70 0.98 1.12
C LEU A 13 -12.86 1.83 0.58
N GLY A 14 -13.90 1.24 -0.01
CA GLY A 14 -15.11 1.92 -0.46
C GLY A 14 -14.84 3.02 -1.49
N VAL A 15 -15.67 4.07 -1.50
CA VAL A 15 -15.47 5.17 -2.45
C VAL A 15 -14.21 5.96 -2.11
N ILE A 16 -13.36 6.16 -3.11
CA ILE A 16 -12.12 6.92 -2.98
C ILE A 16 -12.36 8.37 -3.41
N ASP A 17 -12.21 9.27 -2.45
CA ASP A 17 -12.06 10.70 -2.73
C ASP A 17 -10.59 10.97 -3.08
N SER A 18 -10.32 11.20 -4.36
CA SER A 18 -8.97 11.42 -4.88
C SER A 18 -8.29 12.63 -4.23
N ASN A 19 -9.03 13.71 -4.00
CA ASN A 19 -8.49 14.92 -3.38
C ASN A 19 -8.10 14.68 -1.93
N ARG A 20 -8.95 13.96 -1.18
CA ARG A 20 -8.67 13.64 0.22
C ARG A 20 -7.51 12.66 0.36
N LEU A 21 -7.41 11.66 -0.51
CA LEU A 21 -6.28 10.72 -0.51
C LEU A 21 -4.98 11.44 -0.90
N ARG A 22 -5.00 12.25 -1.97
CA ARG A 22 -3.87 13.09 -2.36
C ARG A 22 -3.41 13.97 -1.21
N ALA A 23 -4.33 14.68 -0.55
CA ALA A 23 -4.01 15.53 0.60
C ALA A 23 -3.33 14.73 1.73
N ALA A 24 -3.87 13.55 2.07
CA ALA A 24 -3.28 12.67 3.08
C ALA A 24 -1.84 12.24 2.72
N LEU A 25 -1.60 11.87 1.45
CA LEU A 25 -0.28 11.48 0.97
C LEU A 25 0.71 12.65 0.88
N THR A 26 0.23 13.89 0.68
CA THR A 26 1.11 15.08 0.69
C THR A 26 1.51 15.55 2.09
N GLN A 27 0.76 15.18 3.13
CA GLN A 27 0.98 15.62 4.51
C GLN A 27 2.00 14.77 5.29
N VAL A 28 2.60 13.77 4.63
CA VAL A 28 3.59 12.89 5.28
C VAL A 28 4.93 13.61 5.45
N HIS A 29 5.74 13.17 6.41
CA HIS A 29 7.06 13.72 6.66
C HIS A 29 8.08 13.20 5.64
N PHE A 30 8.00 13.69 4.39
CA PHE A 30 8.83 13.24 3.27
C PHE A 30 10.32 13.23 3.60
N ASP A 31 10.86 14.30 4.19
CA ASP A 31 12.29 14.39 4.52
C ASP A 31 12.75 13.27 5.47
N THR A 32 11.98 13.03 6.53
CA THR A 32 12.26 11.98 7.51
C THR A 32 12.18 10.59 6.86
N LEU A 33 11.14 10.34 6.07
CA LEU A 33 10.93 9.05 5.41
C LEU A 33 11.98 8.80 4.32
N CYS A 34 12.36 9.82 3.54
CA CYS A 34 13.43 9.69 2.54
C CYS A 34 14.75 9.28 3.21
N SER A 35 15.10 9.90 4.34
CA SER A 35 16.30 9.53 5.10
C SER A 35 16.24 8.09 5.62
N GLN A 36 15.06 7.63 6.10
CA GLN A 36 14.88 6.26 6.60
C GLN A 36 15.01 5.20 5.50
N TYR A 37 14.48 5.51 4.30
CA TYR A 37 14.51 4.60 3.15
C TYR A 37 15.76 4.76 2.26
N GLY A 38 16.67 5.69 2.58
CA GLY A 38 17.85 5.96 1.75
C GLY A 38 17.53 6.54 0.38
N LEU A 39 16.43 7.28 0.25
CA LEU A 39 15.97 7.89 -1.00
C LEU A 39 16.57 9.29 -1.19
N ASP A 40 16.72 9.71 -2.44
CA ASP A 40 17.20 11.05 -2.80
C ASP A 40 16.17 12.15 -2.40
N PRO A 41 16.49 13.04 -1.44
CA PRO A 41 15.60 14.12 -1.04
C PRO A 41 15.31 15.13 -2.16
N SER A 42 16.15 15.21 -3.20
CA SER A 42 15.94 16.12 -4.33
C SER A 42 14.63 15.83 -5.09
N LEU A 43 14.11 14.59 -4.97
CA LEU A 43 12.89 14.15 -5.64
C LEU A 43 11.61 14.56 -4.89
N ILE A 44 11.71 15.07 -3.66
CA ILE A 44 10.54 15.35 -2.80
C ILE A 44 9.63 16.40 -3.43
N GLU A 45 10.18 17.54 -3.86
CA GLU A 45 9.38 18.66 -4.39
C GLU A 45 8.67 18.29 -5.68
N SER A 46 9.36 17.59 -6.59
CA SER A 46 8.77 17.06 -7.83
C SER A 46 7.66 16.07 -7.53
N ALA A 47 7.89 15.11 -6.62
CA ALA A 47 6.87 14.13 -6.26
C ALA A 47 5.64 14.77 -5.61
N ARG A 48 5.83 15.72 -4.68
CA ARG A 48 4.72 16.39 -3.99
C ARG A 48 3.90 17.26 -4.94
N THR A 49 4.56 18.02 -5.80
CA THR A 49 3.90 18.93 -6.75
C THR A 49 3.11 18.15 -7.81
N ASN A 50 3.69 17.07 -8.31
CA ASN A 50 3.11 16.26 -9.37
C ASN A 50 2.28 15.06 -8.87
N LEU A 51 2.06 14.95 -7.55
CA LEU A 51 1.25 13.88 -6.98
C LEU A 51 -0.21 14.02 -7.42
N ASP A 52 -0.75 12.95 -8.00
CA ASP A 52 -2.15 12.85 -8.37
C ASP A 52 -2.71 11.45 -8.10
N VAL A 53 -4.02 11.38 -7.87
CA VAL A 53 -4.74 10.14 -7.58
C VAL A 53 -5.84 9.97 -8.61
N VAL A 54 -5.68 8.98 -9.48
CA VAL A 54 -6.65 8.69 -10.55
C VAL A 54 -7.47 7.47 -10.16
N VAL A 55 -8.74 7.70 -9.80
CA VAL A 55 -9.67 6.63 -9.40
C VAL A 55 -10.36 6.05 -10.63
N SER A 56 -10.44 4.72 -10.72
CA SER A 56 -11.12 4.08 -11.83
C SER A 56 -12.63 4.33 -11.81
N LYS A 57 -13.19 4.54 -13.01
CA LYS A 57 -14.64 4.66 -13.18
C LYS A 57 -15.31 3.34 -12.78
N ALA A 58 -16.34 3.44 -11.95
CA ALA A 58 -17.11 2.30 -11.43
C ALA A 58 -16.27 1.29 -10.62
N HIS A 59 -15.19 1.72 -9.96
CA HIS A 59 -14.35 0.86 -9.09
C HIS A 59 -13.82 -0.40 -9.78
N LYS A 60 -13.65 -0.34 -11.12
CA LYS A 60 -13.02 -1.42 -11.89
C LYS A 60 -11.54 -1.52 -11.56
N THR A 61 -10.92 -2.64 -11.93
CA THR A 61 -9.48 -2.87 -11.79
C THR A 61 -8.70 -2.08 -12.86
N PRO A 62 -7.65 -1.33 -12.49
CA PRO A 62 -7.12 -1.12 -11.13
C PRO A 62 -8.00 -0.18 -10.30
N PHE A 63 -8.08 -0.38 -8.99
CA PHE A 63 -8.99 0.37 -8.11
C PHE A 63 -8.69 1.88 -8.12
N PHE A 64 -7.41 2.25 -8.00
CA PHE A 64 -6.92 3.59 -8.31
C PHE A 64 -5.42 3.57 -8.65
N LEU A 65 -4.92 4.68 -9.17
CA LEU A 65 -3.52 4.91 -9.50
C LEU A 65 -2.97 6.09 -8.70
N ILE A 66 -1.69 6.04 -8.36
CA ILE A 66 -0.94 7.18 -7.81
C ILE A 66 0.12 7.58 -8.82
N GLN A 67 -0.05 8.75 -9.41
CA GLN A 67 0.95 9.37 -10.29
C GLN A 67 1.78 10.34 -9.47
N TYR A 68 3.09 10.37 -9.70
CA TYR A 68 4.00 11.23 -8.96
C TYR A 68 5.26 11.52 -9.77
N GLY A 69 5.97 12.57 -9.37
CA GLY A 69 7.22 12.99 -10.00
C GLY A 69 7.03 13.53 -11.42
N ASP A 70 8.15 13.81 -12.08
CA ASP A 70 8.13 14.35 -13.45
C ASP A 70 7.80 13.27 -14.48
N ASP A 71 8.10 12.01 -14.19
CA ASP A 71 7.73 10.86 -15.01
C ASP A 71 6.39 10.25 -14.56
N LYS A 72 5.30 10.91 -14.97
CA LYS A 72 3.93 10.39 -14.77
C LYS A 72 3.65 9.08 -15.53
N GLY A 73 4.62 8.58 -16.31
CA GLY A 73 4.49 7.36 -17.11
C GLY A 73 4.46 6.08 -16.29
N CYS A 74 4.93 6.09 -15.04
CA CYS A 74 4.92 4.92 -14.17
C CYS A 74 4.20 5.18 -12.83
N PRO A 75 2.87 5.03 -12.77
CA PRO A 75 2.13 5.15 -11.53
C PRO A 75 2.36 3.96 -10.59
N LEU A 76 2.08 4.14 -9.30
CA LEU A 76 1.74 3.00 -8.45
C LEU A 76 0.34 2.54 -8.80
N ILE A 77 0.17 1.23 -8.94
CA ILE A 77 -1.11 0.63 -9.28
C ILE A 77 -1.69 -0.01 -8.03
N VAL A 78 -2.90 0.37 -7.65
CA VAL A 78 -3.56 -0.17 -6.46
C VAL A 78 -4.79 -0.95 -6.87
N TYR A 79 -4.87 -2.20 -6.43
CA TYR A 79 -6.00 -3.09 -6.62
C TYR A 79 -6.69 -3.32 -5.29
N GLU A 80 -8.01 -3.46 -5.32
CA GLU A 80 -8.79 -4.03 -4.23
C GLU A 80 -9.57 -5.22 -4.78
N SER A 81 -9.59 -6.32 -4.04
CA SER A 81 -10.38 -7.51 -4.36
C SER A 81 -10.95 -8.14 -3.11
N ASP A 82 -12.01 -8.94 -3.27
CA ASP A 82 -12.49 -9.81 -2.19
C ASP A 82 -11.40 -10.83 -1.86
N PHE A 83 -11.06 -10.98 -0.58
CA PHE A 83 -10.04 -11.92 -0.14
C PHE A 83 -10.43 -13.38 -0.38
N LYS A 84 -11.73 -13.67 -0.51
CA LYS A 84 -12.26 -15.01 -0.85
C LYS A 84 -12.38 -15.24 -2.36
N SER A 85 -11.99 -14.27 -3.18
CA SER A 85 -11.89 -14.47 -4.63
C SER A 85 -10.77 -15.47 -4.97
N GLU A 86 -10.77 -15.99 -6.20
CA GLU A 86 -9.70 -16.89 -6.69
C GLU A 86 -8.30 -16.30 -6.49
N ARG A 87 -8.14 -15.00 -6.76
CA ARG A 87 -6.89 -14.25 -6.53
C ARG A 87 -6.51 -14.26 -5.04
N GLY A 88 -7.45 -13.94 -4.16
CA GLY A 88 -7.20 -13.90 -2.72
C GLY A 88 -6.88 -15.28 -2.14
N CYS A 89 -7.59 -16.32 -2.55
CA CYS A 89 -7.29 -17.71 -2.17
C CYS A 89 -5.90 -18.15 -2.65
N TYR A 90 -5.51 -17.80 -3.89
CA TYR A 90 -4.16 -18.07 -4.39
C TYR A 90 -3.09 -17.44 -3.50
N ILE A 91 -3.24 -16.15 -3.18
CA ILE A 91 -2.29 -15.42 -2.32
C ILE A 91 -2.27 -16.00 -0.89
N TYR A 92 -3.42 -16.31 -0.30
CA TYR A 92 -3.49 -16.92 1.02
C TYR A 92 -2.77 -18.27 1.06
N ASN A 93 -2.96 -19.11 0.04
CA ASN A 93 -2.29 -20.41 -0.04
C ASN A 93 -0.76 -20.26 -0.18
N GLU A 94 -0.29 -19.31 -0.99
CA GLU A 94 1.15 -19.01 -1.08
C GLU A 94 1.73 -18.57 0.27
N LEU A 95 0.98 -17.78 1.06
CA LEU A 95 1.41 -17.34 2.39
C LEU A 95 1.40 -18.45 3.44
N LEU A 96 0.45 -19.40 3.34
CA LEU A 96 0.37 -20.56 4.24
C LEU A 96 1.52 -21.56 4.07
N ILE A 97 2.23 -21.52 2.94
CA ILE A 97 3.48 -22.29 2.77
C ILE A 97 4.54 -21.77 3.76
N GLY A 98 4.46 -20.49 4.13
CA GLY A 98 5.21 -19.91 5.23
C GLY A 98 4.65 -20.33 6.59
N ASN A 99 5.52 -20.56 7.58
CA ASN A 99 5.10 -20.89 8.94
C ASN A 99 4.56 -19.64 9.67
N LEU A 100 3.36 -19.19 9.32
CA LEU A 100 2.74 -17.99 9.90
C LEU A 100 2.42 -18.21 11.39
N SER A 101 2.70 -17.21 12.23
CA SER A 101 2.26 -17.20 13.63
C SER A 101 0.73 -17.21 13.76
N ALA A 102 0.24 -17.68 14.91
CA ALA A 102 -1.19 -17.76 15.20
C ALA A 102 -1.89 -16.38 15.11
N ASN A 103 -1.18 -15.32 15.52
CA ASN A 103 -1.69 -13.95 15.48
C ASN A 103 -1.94 -13.47 14.03
N ILE A 104 -1.00 -13.75 13.12
CA ILE A 104 -1.19 -13.40 11.70
C ILE A 104 -2.34 -14.21 11.10
N LYS A 105 -2.41 -15.52 11.39
CA LYS A 105 -3.51 -16.38 10.92
C LYS A 105 -4.87 -15.84 11.34
N GLU A 106 -5.03 -15.45 12.61
CA GLU A 106 -6.27 -14.84 13.10
C GLU A 106 -6.65 -13.58 12.32
N HIS A 107 -5.68 -12.71 12.02
CA HIS A 107 -5.91 -11.53 11.21
C HIS A 107 -6.32 -11.86 9.76
N LEU A 108 -5.67 -12.85 9.14
CA LEU A 108 -5.99 -13.28 7.78
C LEU A 108 -7.36 -13.93 7.70
N ASP A 109 -7.72 -14.77 8.66
CA ASP A 109 -9.03 -15.44 8.72
C ASP A 109 -10.17 -14.42 8.91
N ALA A 110 -9.89 -13.28 9.53
CA ALA A 110 -10.82 -12.17 9.69
C ALA A 110 -10.86 -11.19 8.49
N ALA A 111 -9.93 -11.31 7.55
CA ALA A 111 -9.86 -10.40 6.40
C ALA A 111 -10.94 -10.73 5.36
N ASN A 112 -11.56 -9.69 4.81
CA ASN A 112 -12.56 -9.79 3.74
C ASN A 112 -12.05 -9.18 2.43
N PHE A 113 -11.06 -8.30 2.50
CA PHE A 113 -10.54 -7.57 1.35
C PHE A 113 -9.03 -7.65 1.29
N LEU A 114 -8.51 -7.78 0.09
CA LEU A 114 -7.09 -7.71 -0.21
C LEU A 114 -6.84 -6.45 -1.04
N VAL A 115 -5.90 -5.63 -0.57
CA VAL A 115 -5.35 -4.51 -1.32
C VAL A 115 -3.94 -4.87 -1.75
N GLU A 116 -3.68 -4.76 -3.05
CA GLU A 116 -2.35 -4.98 -3.64
C GLU A 116 -1.83 -3.63 -4.15
N ILE A 117 -0.65 -3.22 -3.67
CA ILE A 117 0.03 -2.01 -4.13
C ILE A 117 1.25 -2.44 -4.93
N GLU A 118 1.14 -2.33 -6.25
CA GLU A 118 2.14 -2.79 -7.20
C GLU A 118 3.16 -1.68 -7.49
N LEU A 119 4.44 -2.07 -7.41
CA LEU A 119 5.60 -1.27 -7.75
C LEU A 119 6.46 -1.95 -8.81
N MET A 120 7.10 -1.16 -9.65
CA MET A 120 8.16 -1.57 -10.57
C MET A 120 9.53 -1.42 -9.92
N GLN A 121 10.52 -2.19 -10.38
CA GLN A 121 11.90 -2.18 -9.86
C GLN A 121 12.50 -0.78 -9.64
N HIS A 122 12.33 0.14 -10.59
CA HIS A 122 12.89 1.49 -10.48
C HIS A 122 12.18 2.36 -9.43
N GLN A 123 10.95 2.02 -9.06
CA GLN A 123 10.19 2.72 -8.03
C GLN A 123 10.70 2.38 -6.62
N LEU A 124 11.45 1.29 -6.46
CA LEU A 124 12.10 0.91 -5.19
C LEU A 124 13.21 1.86 -4.77
N SER A 125 13.76 2.64 -5.69
CA SER A 125 14.85 3.60 -5.44
C SER A 125 14.40 5.05 -5.62
N ASN A 126 13.10 5.32 -5.70
CA ASN A 126 12.55 6.67 -5.86
C ASN A 126 11.35 6.89 -4.92
N MET A 127 10.63 8.00 -5.11
CA MET A 127 9.48 8.36 -4.27
C MET A 127 8.32 7.35 -4.30
N GLY A 128 8.32 6.41 -5.24
CA GLY A 128 7.35 5.32 -5.31
C GLY A 128 7.40 4.39 -4.11
N LEU A 129 8.60 4.06 -3.61
CA LEU A 129 8.75 3.24 -2.41
C LEU A 129 8.04 3.89 -1.21
N LEU A 130 8.33 5.16 -0.97
CA LEU A 130 7.70 5.95 0.10
C LEU A 130 6.20 6.01 -0.10
N LEU A 131 5.73 6.40 -1.28
CA LEU A 131 4.30 6.54 -1.57
C LEU A 131 3.56 5.20 -1.47
N ALA A 132 4.19 4.08 -1.80
CA ALA A 132 3.57 2.77 -1.65
C ALA A 132 3.38 2.38 -0.19
N TYR A 133 4.39 2.56 0.67
CA TYR A 133 4.23 2.35 2.12
C TYR A 133 3.21 3.33 2.73
N GLU A 134 3.17 4.56 2.26
CA GLU A 134 2.18 5.53 2.73
C GLU A 134 0.75 5.16 2.31
N THR A 135 0.61 4.61 1.12
CA THR A 135 -0.65 4.07 0.62
C THR A 135 -1.07 2.83 1.40
N ALA A 136 -0.13 1.93 1.71
CA ALA A 136 -0.40 0.74 2.52
C ALA A 136 -0.87 1.12 3.93
N ARG A 137 -0.18 2.10 4.54
CA ARG A 137 -0.55 2.68 5.84
C ARG A 137 -1.95 3.26 5.82
N TRP A 138 -2.27 4.06 4.81
CA TRP A 138 -3.61 4.62 4.65
C TRP A 138 -4.67 3.52 4.45
N ALA A 139 -4.39 2.52 3.61
CA ALA A 139 -5.31 1.44 3.30
C ALA A 139 -5.59 0.56 4.52
N ALA A 140 -4.56 0.19 5.28
CA ALA A 140 -4.69 -0.61 6.51
C ALA A 140 -5.46 0.15 7.59
N PHE A 141 -5.21 1.46 7.73
CA PHE A 141 -5.96 2.29 8.66
C PHE A 141 -7.44 2.38 8.27
N LYS A 142 -7.73 2.58 6.98
CA LYS A 142 -9.10 2.72 6.47
C LYS A 142 -9.88 1.41 6.55
N GLY A 143 -9.25 0.28 6.22
CA GLY A 143 -9.90 -1.03 6.16
C GLY A 143 -9.70 -1.91 7.40
N ALA A 144 -9.14 -1.36 8.49
CA ALA A 144 -8.85 -2.05 9.74
C ALA A 144 -8.02 -3.35 9.54
N GLY A 145 -6.91 -3.24 8.81
CA GLY A 145 -6.11 -4.37 8.36
C GLY A 145 -4.68 -4.46 8.88
N ILE A 146 -3.97 -5.45 8.36
CA ILE A 146 -2.53 -5.68 8.55
C ILE A 146 -1.81 -5.64 7.20
N ILE A 147 -0.51 -5.39 7.22
CA ILE A 147 0.31 -5.14 6.03
C ILE A 147 1.42 -6.19 5.97
N LEU A 148 1.65 -6.77 4.80
CA LEU A 148 2.87 -7.52 4.49
C LEU A 148 3.78 -6.61 3.64
N GLY A 149 4.90 -6.20 4.23
CA GLY A 149 5.89 -5.33 3.61
C GLY A 149 6.75 -6.05 2.56
N LEU A 150 7.52 -5.26 1.80
CA LEU A 150 8.47 -5.81 0.81
C LEU A 150 9.60 -6.61 1.46
N ASP A 151 9.90 -6.29 2.71
CA ASP A 151 10.84 -6.98 3.60
C ASP A 151 10.31 -8.30 4.15
N GLN A 152 9.14 -8.75 3.70
CA GLN A 152 8.43 -9.94 4.18
C GLN A 152 8.04 -9.87 5.66
N THR A 153 8.04 -8.67 6.26
CA THR A 153 7.62 -8.46 7.64
C THR A 153 6.14 -8.10 7.69
N TRP A 154 5.44 -8.68 8.68
CA TRP A 154 4.04 -8.37 8.95
C TRP A 154 3.93 -7.20 9.92
N TYR A 155 3.07 -6.26 9.58
CA TYR A 155 2.85 -5.05 10.35
C TYR A 155 1.38 -4.84 10.68
N ARG A 156 1.13 -4.36 11.90
CA ARG A 156 -0.12 -3.69 12.26
C ARG A 156 0.14 -2.20 12.46
N LEU A 157 -0.93 -1.41 12.46
CA LEU A 157 -0.86 -0.01 12.84
C LEU A 157 -1.23 0.19 14.31
N ASN A 158 -0.50 1.06 14.99
CA ASN A 158 -0.90 1.55 16.32
C ASN A 158 -1.97 2.66 16.19
N PRO A 159 -2.53 3.17 17.31
CA PRO A 159 -3.53 4.25 17.28
C PRO A 159 -3.05 5.55 16.60
N TYR A 160 -1.75 5.77 16.52
CA TYR A 160 -1.11 6.91 15.83
C TYR A 160 -0.70 6.58 14.38
N ARG A 161 -1.14 5.43 13.86
CA ARG A 161 -0.82 4.91 12.51
C ARG A 161 0.66 4.61 12.28
N ALA A 162 1.45 4.43 13.32
CA ALA A 162 2.81 3.94 13.17
C ALA A 162 2.82 2.43 12.94
N TYR A 163 3.74 1.97 12.09
CA TYR A 163 4.01 0.56 11.85
C TYR A 163 4.52 -0.12 13.13
N LEU A 164 3.93 -1.25 13.49
CA LEU A 164 4.39 -2.14 14.53
C LEU A 164 4.53 -3.55 13.95
N PRO A 165 5.73 -4.14 13.97
CA PRO A 165 5.92 -5.54 13.60
C PRO A 165 5.03 -6.46 14.44
N LEU A 166 4.53 -7.53 13.80
CA LEU A 166 3.76 -8.59 14.45
C LEU A 166 4.62 -9.79 14.88
N GLU A 167 5.88 -9.82 14.46
CA GLU A 167 6.90 -10.83 14.77
C GLU A 167 8.24 -10.17 15.08
#